data_AF-Q131R9-F1
#
_entry.id   AF-Q131R9-F1
#
_cell.length_a   1.000
_cell.length_b   1.000
_cell.length_c   1.000
_cell.angle_alpha   90.00
_cell.angle_beta   90.00
_cell.angle_gamma   90.00
#
_symmetry.space_group_name_H-M   'P 1'
#
loop_
_entity.id
_entity.type
_entity.pdbx_description
1 polymer ?
#
loop_
_entity_poly.entity_id
_entity_poly.type
_entity_poly.pdbx_seq_one_letter_code
_entity_poly.pdbx_strand_id
1 'polypeptide(L)'
;MTLLPNHEVLRLNRSTDFEANSERLQTLLRDRFVRCGRPLRVLIDITCMPKSYIGFLCGLGFSNDYVCRIDCLYSEGVYALSGVGDSGGPRSIISEGEWTSLQIPYLEASNIFSSERDLIVTLGGEIGYSLPFIERYEPSRLSIIFIKDGIDVPSLAGSELAAYRDLTSDPRLDRADIRIDDIVGVLAHVHAFCAADPARSVVGLAIGSKAQSLALALAALDLENLEVVCRVPSAYSSKDVSPTGRLFLYEVEDRFEPMAYFD
;
A
#
# COMPACT_ATOMS: atom_id res chain seq x y z
N MET A 1 18.83 3.65 28.66
CA MET A 1 18.55 2.71 27.56
C MET A 1 19.86 2.53 26.80
N THR A 2 20.63 1.50 27.12
CA THR A 2 21.90 1.23 26.45
C THR A 2 21.54 0.65 25.09
N LEU A 3 21.71 1.44 24.03
CA LEU A 3 21.50 1.00 22.66
C LEU A 3 22.42 -0.20 22.38
N LEU A 4 21.90 -1.21 21.69
CA LEU A 4 22.64 -2.42 21.33
C LEU A 4 23.99 -2.05 20.70
N PRO A 5 25.08 -2.81 20.93
CA PRO A 5 26.45 -2.44 20.54
C PRO A 5 26.69 -2.21 19.03
N ASN A 6 25.69 -2.42 18.17
CA ASN A 6 25.73 -2.15 16.72
C ASN A 6 24.52 -1.33 16.22
N HIS A 7 23.89 -0.55 17.11
CA HIS A 7 22.75 0.27 16.76
C HIS A 7 23.17 1.48 15.89
N GLU A 8 22.70 1.50 14.65
CA GLU A 8 22.85 2.61 13.73
C GLU A 8 21.49 3.25 13.47
N VAL A 9 21.43 4.58 13.49
CA VAL A 9 20.19 5.33 13.20
C VAL A 9 20.33 6.01 11.85
N LEU A 10 19.58 5.53 10.86
CA LEU A 10 19.37 6.27 9.63
C LEU A 10 18.21 7.24 9.81
N ARG A 11 18.51 8.54 9.85
CA ARG A 11 17.48 9.60 9.87
C ARG A 11 17.10 9.99 8.45
N LEU A 12 15.89 9.63 8.03
CA LEU A 12 15.33 10.03 6.73
C LEU A 12 14.87 11.49 6.73
N ASN A 13 14.67 12.04 5.53
CA ASN A 13 14.05 13.34 5.31
C ASN A 13 12.53 13.26 5.57
N ARG A 14 11.78 14.29 5.14
CA ARG A 14 10.31 14.23 5.20
C ARG A 14 9.80 13.04 4.42
N SER A 15 8.67 12.47 4.86
CA SER A 15 8.06 11.30 4.21
C SER A 15 7.71 11.52 2.74
N THR A 16 7.46 12.77 2.33
CA THR A 16 7.19 13.15 0.94
C THR A 16 8.43 13.17 0.05
N ASP A 17 9.63 13.17 0.63
CA ASP A 17 10.91 13.13 -0.09
C ASP A 17 11.30 11.67 -0.41
N PHE A 18 10.44 11.00 -1.18
CA PHE A 18 10.55 9.57 -1.44
C PHE A 18 11.84 9.20 -2.16
N GLU A 19 12.24 9.95 -3.19
CA GLU A 19 13.43 9.67 -4.01
C GLU A 19 14.72 9.73 -3.20
N ALA A 20 14.97 10.81 -2.45
CA ALA A 20 16.19 10.90 -1.64
C ALA A 20 16.19 9.86 -0.49
N ASN A 21 15.02 9.53 0.05
CA ASN A 21 14.93 8.53 1.12
C ASN A 21 15.11 7.10 0.58
N SER A 22 14.58 6.77 -0.60
CA SER A 22 14.68 5.44 -1.20
C SER A 22 16.13 5.10 -1.54
N GLU A 23 16.91 6.04 -2.09
CA GLU A 23 18.35 5.86 -2.35
C GLU A 23 19.14 5.53 -1.07
N ARG A 24 18.81 6.23 0.02
CA ARG A 24 19.46 6.04 1.33
C ARG A 24 19.08 4.70 1.96
N LEU A 25 17.82 4.31 1.86
CA LEU A 25 17.32 3.01 2.32
C LEU A 25 17.94 1.87 1.51
N GLN A 26 18.02 2.00 0.18
CA GLN A 26 18.66 1.04 -0.71
C GLN A 26 20.13 0.85 -0.36
N THR A 27 20.87 1.96 -0.19
CA THR A 27 22.28 1.91 0.20
C THR A 27 22.46 1.20 1.55
N LEU A 28 21.67 1.56 2.56
CA LEU A 28 21.73 0.91 3.87
C LEU A 28 21.45 -0.59 3.78
N LEU A 29 20.36 -0.99 3.09
CA LEU A 29 19.94 -2.39 3.03
C LEU A 29 20.99 -3.24 2.29
N ARG A 30 21.49 -2.75 1.14
CA ARG A 30 22.56 -3.40 0.38
C ARG A 30 23.83 -3.54 1.20
N ASP A 31 24.29 -2.47 1.87
CA ASP A 31 25.53 -2.50 2.65
C ASP A 31 25.43 -3.44 3.86
N ARG A 32 24.23 -3.58 4.43
CA ARG A 32 23.94 -4.55 5.49
C ARG A 32 23.95 -5.98 4.97
N PHE A 33 23.29 -6.24 3.83
CA PHE A 33 23.31 -7.53 3.16
C PHE A 33 24.74 -7.99 2.85
N VAL A 34 25.55 -7.14 2.20
CA VAL A 34 26.95 -7.42 1.85
C VAL A 34 27.79 -7.73 3.10
N ARG A 35 27.60 -6.96 4.19
CA ARG A 35 28.34 -7.16 5.44
C ARG A 35 27.95 -8.45 6.15
N CYS A 36 26.67 -8.81 6.12
CA CYS A 36 26.17 -10.05 6.71
C CYS A 36 26.53 -11.28 5.87
N GLY A 37 26.72 -11.11 4.56
CA GLY A 37 27.04 -12.20 3.63
C GLY A 37 25.87 -13.17 3.40
N ARG A 38 24.66 -12.80 3.82
CA ARG A 38 23.44 -13.60 3.69
C ARG A 38 22.19 -12.71 3.68
N PRO A 39 21.06 -13.21 3.14
CA PRO A 39 19.78 -12.50 3.18
C PRO A 39 19.39 -12.09 4.61
N LEU A 40 18.81 -10.90 4.71
CA LEU A 40 18.48 -10.28 5.99
C LEU A 40 17.09 -10.71 6.47
N ARG A 41 16.89 -10.63 7.79
CA ARG A 41 15.57 -10.73 8.43
C ARG A 41 15.24 -9.36 9.01
N VAL A 42 14.15 -8.75 8.55
CA VAL A 42 13.82 -7.36 8.84
C VAL A 42 12.51 -7.29 9.61
N LEU A 43 12.49 -6.53 10.70
CA LEU A 43 11.26 -6.15 11.41
C LEU A 43 10.96 -4.69 11.08
N ILE A 44 9.74 -4.40 10.65
CA ILE A 44 9.29 -3.06 10.26
C ILE A 44 8.01 -2.73 11.02
N ASP A 45 7.99 -1.58 11.72
CA ASP A 45 6.74 -0.98 12.18
C ASP A 45 6.18 -0.08 11.09
N ILE A 46 5.08 -0.51 10.47
CA ILE A 46 4.44 0.22 9.39
C ILE A 46 3.38 1.21 9.89
N THR A 47 3.06 1.26 11.20
CA THR A 47 1.95 2.04 11.79
C THR A 47 1.89 3.49 11.29
N CYS A 48 3.04 4.17 11.27
CA CYS A 48 3.17 5.56 10.81
C CYS A 48 3.94 5.71 9.49
N MET A 49 4.24 4.59 8.83
CA MET A 49 5.00 4.59 7.57
C MET A 49 4.08 4.92 6.39
N PRO A 50 4.47 5.81 5.45
CA PRO A 50 3.74 5.99 4.21
C PRO A 50 3.76 4.71 3.37
N LYS A 51 2.64 4.42 2.68
CA LYS A 51 2.45 3.18 1.92
C LYS A 51 3.50 2.94 0.84
N SER A 52 4.00 4.01 0.25
CA SER A 52 5.07 3.94 -0.76
C SER A 52 6.33 3.28 -0.22
N TYR A 53 6.70 3.53 1.04
CA TYR A 53 7.87 2.89 1.65
C TYR A 53 7.62 1.42 1.99
N ILE A 54 6.37 1.05 2.31
CA ILE A 54 6.01 -0.35 2.55
C ILE A 54 6.23 -1.15 1.26
N GLY A 55 5.64 -0.69 0.16
CA GLY A 55 5.83 -1.32 -1.15
C GLY A 55 7.29 -1.32 -1.59
N PHE A 56 7.97 -0.19 -1.45
CA PHE A 56 9.39 -0.07 -1.81
C PHE A 56 10.29 -1.03 -1.02
N LEU A 57 10.11 -1.16 0.29
CA LEU A 57 10.94 -2.06 1.10
C LEU A 57 10.68 -3.53 0.79
N CYS A 58 9.42 -3.90 0.50
CA CYS A 58 9.08 -5.24 0.02
C CYS A 58 9.72 -5.52 -1.34
N GLY A 59 9.51 -4.62 -2.31
CA GLY A 59 10.07 -4.73 -3.66
C GLY A 59 11.60 -4.78 -3.66
N LEU A 60 12.25 -3.79 -3.04
CA LEU A 60 13.71 -3.74 -2.92
C LEU A 60 14.27 -5.00 -2.25
N GLY A 61 13.65 -5.43 -1.14
CA GLY A 61 14.14 -6.53 -0.32
C GLY A 61 14.08 -7.88 -1.03
N PHE A 62 12.91 -8.23 -1.55
CA PHE A 62 12.68 -9.53 -2.18
C PHE A 62 13.19 -9.59 -3.62
N SER A 63 12.97 -8.57 -4.45
CA SER A 63 13.40 -8.60 -5.86
C SER A 63 14.93 -8.59 -6.07
N ASN A 64 15.71 -8.26 -5.02
CA ASN A 64 17.17 -8.28 -5.07
C ASN A 64 17.79 -9.34 -4.13
N ASP A 65 16.98 -10.24 -3.57
CA ASP A 65 17.41 -11.29 -2.63
C ASP A 65 18.11 -10.74 -1.37
N TYR A 66 17.91 -9.46 -1.04
CA TYR A 66 18.51 -8.82 0.12
C TYR A 66 17.88 -9.30 1.42
N VAL A 67 16.62 -9.74 1.37
CA VAL A 67 15.80 -10.07 2.52
C VAL A 67 15.10 -11.40 2.27
N CYS A 68 15.23 -12.33 3.22
CA CYS A 68 14.47 -13.59 3.20
C CYS A 68 13.20 -13.54 4.05
N ARG A 69 13.10 -12.56 4.96
CA ARG A 69 11.92 -12.39 5.82
C ARG A 69 11.69 -10.94 6.21
N ILE A 70 10.45 -10.49 6.06
CA ILE A 70 9.94 -9.21 6.55
C ILE A 70 8.79 -9.47 7.52
N ASP A 71 8.97 -9.06 8.77
CA ASP A 71 7.91 -9.02 9.77
C ASP A 71 7.36 -7.58 9.85
N CYS A 72 6.08 -7.39 9.56
CA CYS A 72 5.42 -6.09 9.59
C CYS A 72 4.50 -5.97 10.80
N LEU A 73 4.77 -4.99 11.66
CA LEU A 73 3.92 -4.59 12.77
C LEU A 73 3.00 -3.46 12.35
N TYR A 74 1.70 -3.60 12.57
CA TYR A 74 0.71 -2.60 12.20
C TYR A 74 -0.31 -2.37 13.30
N SER A 75 -0.41 -1.13 13.78
CA SER A 75 -1.52 -0.67 14.62
C SER A 75 -2.43 0.26 13.82
N GLU A 76 -3.74 0.07 13.96
CA GLU A 76 -4.71 0.96 13.33
C GLU A 76 -4.88 2.25 14.12
N GLY A 77 -5.14 3.33 13.39
CA GLY A 77 -5.57 4.59 13.97
C GLY A 77 -7.09 4.67 14.13
N VAL A 78 -7.54 5.36 15.17
CA VAL A 78 -8.91 5.81 15.34
C VAL A 78 -9.05 7.16 14.64
N TYR A 79 -9.79 7.20 13.55
CA TYR A 79 -10.03 8.41 12.78
C TYR A 79 -11.44 8.93 13.06
N ALA A 80 -11.56 10.21 13.42
CA ALA A 80 -12.86 10.87 13.50
C ALA A 80 -13.37 11.14 12.08
N LEU A 81 -14.15 10.20 11.54
CA LEU A 81 -14.82 10.35 10.25
C LEU A 81 -16.00 11.34 10.31
N SER A 82 -16.53 11.56 11.53
CA SER A 82 -17.65 12.45 11.82
C SER A 82 -17.18 13.71 12.57
N GLY A 83 -17.30 14.88 11.93
CA GLY A 83 -17.20 16.18 12.59
C GLY A 83 -15.89 16.92 12.32
N VAL A 84 -15.87 17.70 11.24
CA VAL A 84 -15.52 19.13 11.12
C VAL A 84 -15.36 19.36 9.61
N GLY A 85 -16.27 20.13 9.01
CA GLY A 85 -16.13 20.54 7.61
C GLY A 85 -17.25 21.43 7.16
N ASP A 86 -17.11 22.73 7.41
CA ASP A 86 -17.69 23.76 6.55
C ASP A 86 -17.05 23.67 5.15
N SER A 87 -17.85 23.96 4.12
CA SER A 87 -17.50 24.14 2.70
C SER A 87 -17.17 22.91 1.82
N GLY A 88 -18.19 22.39 1.14
CA GLY A 88 -18.24 22.09 -0.31
C GLY A 88 -17.22 21.21 -1.07
N GLY A 89 -16.07 20.83 -0.50
CA GLY A 89 -15.03 20.05 -1.18
C GLY A 89 -14.91 18.58 -0.71
N PRO A 90 -14.14 17.72 -1.42
CA PRO A 90 -13.76 16.41 -0.90
C PRO A 90 -13.00 16.59 0.42
N ARG A 91 -13.19 15.68 1.40
CA ARG A 91 -12.61 15.83 2.75
C ARG A 91 -11.44 14.87 2.95
N SER A 92 -10.26 15.40 3.24
CA SER A 92 -9.08 14.58 3.53
C SER A 92 -8.89 14.53 5.03
N ILE A 93 -8.77 13.32 5.54
CA ILE A 93 -8.64 13.01 6.96
C ILE A 93 -7.17 13.12 7.37
N ILE A 94 -6.24 12.81 6.45
CA ILE A 94 -4.82 12.60 6.76
C ILE A 94 -3.83 13.27 5.79
N SER A 95 -4.28 13.86 4.68
CA SER A 95 -3.41 14.43 3.65
C SER A 95 -3.83 15.84 3.22
N GLU A 96 -2.87 16.61 2.72
CA GLU A 96 -3.08 17.97 2.22
C GLU A 96 -2.54 18.10 0.79
N GLY A 97 -3.20 18.96 0.00
CA GLY A 97 -2.81 19.29 -1.37
C GLY A 97 -3.21 18.25 -2.42
N GLU A 98 -2.65 18.40 -3.62
CA GLU A 98 -2.89 17.49 -4.73
C GLU A 98 -2.17 16.15 -4.53
N TRP A 99 -2.78 15.07 -5.03
CA TRP A 99 -2.20 13.74 -5.03
C TRP A 99 -1.47 13.50 -6.35
N THR A 100 -0.20 13.10 -6.24
CA THR A 100 0.59 12.62 -7.38
C THR A 100 0.64 11.10 -7.37
N SER A 101 0.70 10.51 -8.58
CA SER A 101 0.94 9.08 -8.74
C SER A 101 2.44 8.80 -8.58
N LEU A 102 2.77 7.82 -7.74
CA LEU A 102 4.10 7.26 -7.60
C LEU A 102 4.03 5.78 -7.94
N GLN A 103 4.59 5.40 -9.09
CA GLN A 103 4.89 4.01 -9.38
C GLN A 103 5.95 3.53 -8.39
N ILE A 104 5.70 2.41 -7.72
CA ILE A 104 6.63 1.88 -6.74
C ILE A 104 7.74 1.11 -7.45
N PRO A 105 9.02 1.47 -7.22
CA PRO A 105 10.15 0.73 -7.79
C PRO A 105 10.12 -0.74 -7.37
N TYR A 106 10.58 -1.62 -8.27
CA TYR A 106 10.60 -3.09 -8.12
C TYR A 106 9.23 -3.77 -8.16
N LEU A 107 8.15 -3.00 -8.30
CA LEU A 107 6.77 -3.49 -8.36
C LEU A 107 6.10 -3.01 -9.66
N GLU A 108 6.88 -2.91 -10.74
CA GLU A 108 6.40 -2.61 -12.09
C GLU A 108 5.94 -3.89 -12.81
N ALA A 109 4.89 -3.78 -13.61
CA ALA A 109 4.47 -4.86 -14.49
C ALA A 109 5.52 -5.06 -15.60
N SER A 110 5.82 -6.31 -15.93
CA SER A 110 6.73 -6.67 -17.02
C SER A 110 6.13 -6.34 -18.40
N ASN A 111 4.80 -6.32 -18.51
CA ASN A 111 4.08 -6.04 -19.75
C ASN A 111 3.56 -4.59 -19.78
N ILE A 112 4.33 -3.70 -20.43
CA ILE A 112 4.09 -2.24 -20.45
C ILE A 112 3.15 -1.80 -21.60
N PHE A 113 2.84 -2.69 -22.56
CA PHE A 113 2.22 -2.32 -23.84
C PHE A 113 0.80 -2.85 -24.06
N SER A 114 -0.12 -2.66 -23.10
CA SER A 114 -1.56 -2.79 -23.39
C SER A 114 -2.21 -1.41 -23.57
N SER A 115 -2.97 -1.24 -24.65
CA SER A 115 -3.80 -0.05 -24.89
C SER A 115 -4.96 0.07 -23.89
N GLU A 116 -5.26 -1.01 -23.19
CA GLU A 116 -6.32 -1.13 -22.20
C GLU A 116 -5.69 -1.37 -20.84
N ARG A 117 -6.17 -0.67 -19.81
CA ARG A 117 -5.70 -0.82 -18.43
C ARG A 117 -6.82 -1.34 -17.57
N ASP A 118 -6.51 -2.39 -16.80
CA ASP A 118 -7.39 -2.83 -15.72
C ASP A 118 -6.89 -2.26 -14.40
N LEU A 119 -7.82 -2.04 -13.47
CA LEU A 119 -7.52 -1.35 -12.23
C LEU A 119 -8.04 -2.15 -11.04
N ILE A 120 -7.16 -2.39 -10.07
CA ILE A 120 -7.53 -2.85 -8.73
C ILE A 120 -7.28 -1.71 -7.77
N VAL A 121 -8.27 -1.37 -6.95
CA VAL A 121 -8.18 -0.27 -5.99
C VAL A 121 -8.48 -0.79 -4.60
N THR A 122 -7.51 -0.66 -3.69
CA THR A 122 -7.78 -0.81 -2.26
C THR A 122 -8.31 0.51 -1.73
N LEU A 123 -9.46 0.53 -1.06
CA LEU A 123 -10.10 1.77 -0.60
C LEU A 123 -10.25 1.84 0.92
N GLY A 124 -9.95 3.04 1.45
CA GLY A 124 -10.17 3.42 2.84
C GLY A 124 -11.18 4.56 2.95
N GLY A 125 -11.13 5.31 4.06
CA GLY A 125 -12.12 6.33 4.40
C GLY A 125 -12.10 7.65 3.61
N GLU A 126 -11.36 7.75 2.49
CA GLU A 126 -11.25 8.97 1.66
C GLU A 126 -11.76 8.70 0.24
N ILE A 127 -13.01 8.28 0.11
CA ILE A 127 -13.60 7.80 -1.15
C ILE A 127 -13.74 8.95 -2.15
N GLY A 128 -14.21 10.11 -1.68
CA GLY A 128 -14.39 11.29 -2.52
C GLY A 128 -13.10 11.80 -3.16
N TYR A 129 -11.97 11.69 -2.48
CA TYR A 129 -10.66 12.00 -3.06
C TYR A 129 -10.12 10.91 -3.98
N SER A 130 -10.53 9.66 -3.76
CA SER A 130 -10.07 8.52 -4.55
C SER A 130 -10.71 8.52 -5.95
N LEU A 131 -11.97 8.94 -6.07
CA LEU A 131 -12.72 8.86 -7.31
C LEU A 131 -12.05 9.58 -8.51
N PRO A 132 -11.66 10.88 -8.43
CA PRO A 132 -10.99 11.55 -9.56
C PRO A 132 -9.65 10.89 -9.94
N PHE A 133 -9.00 10.24 -8.98
CA PHE A 133 -7.76 9.52 -9.21
C PHE A 133 -7.99 8.20 -9.94
N ILE A 134 -9.08 7.47 -9.60
CA ILE A 134 -9.53 6.26 -10.30
C ILE A 134 -9.96 6.59 -11.73
N GLU A 135 -10.78 7.63 -11.91
CA GLU A 135 -11.33 8.03 -13.21
C GLU A 135 -10.24 8.39 -14.23
N ARG A 136 -9.12 8.99 -13.76
CA ARG A 136 -7.98 9.34 -14.62
C ARG A 136 -7.36 8.12 -15.35
N TYR A 137 -7.52 6.91 -14.81
CA TYR A 137 -6.99 5.70 -15.43
C TYR A 137 -7.91 5.12 -16.52
N GLU A 138 -9.15 5.61 -16.63
CA GLU A 138 -10.16 5.14 -17.59
C GLU A 138 -10.20 3.60 -17.73
N PRO A 139 -10.38 2.85 -16.61
CA PRO A 139 -10.15 1.42 -16.64
C PRO A 139 -11.21 0.66 -17.42
N SER A 140 -10.75 -0.38 -18.14
CA SER A 140 -11.63 -1.32 -18.85
C SER A 140 -12.38 -2.22 -17.86
N ARG A 141 -11.66 -2.78 -16.89
CA ARG A 141 -12.20 -3.48 -15.73
C ARG A 141 -11.78 -2.80 -14.44
N LEU A 142 -12.70 -2.70 -13.50
CA LEU A 142 -12.48 -2.08 -12.20
C LEU A 142 -12.76 -3.10 -11.11
N SER A 143 -11.80 -3.30 -10.22
CA SER A 143 -11.96 -4.06 -8.99
C SER A 143 -11.70 -3.16 -7.78
N ILE A 144 -12.59 -3.20 -6.80
CA ILE A 144 -12.46 -2.43 -5.56
C ILE A 144 -12.50 -3.35 -4.36
N ILE A 145 -11.49 -3.19 -3.51
CA ILE A 145 -11.36 -3.89 -2.24
C ILE A 145 -11.63 -2.89 -1.12
N PHE A 146 -12.81 -2.98 -0.52
CA PHE A 146 -13.18 -2.21 0.66
C PHE A 146 -12.70 -2.89 1.94
N ILE A 147 -12.38 -2.09 2.94
CA ILE A 147 -12.21 -2.58 4.31
C ILE A 147 -13.60 -2.86 4.87
N LYS A 148 -13.91 -4.14 5.13
CA LYS A 148 -15.24 -4.62 5.54
C LYS A 148 -15.86 -3.80 6.69
N ASP A 149 -15.04 -3.45 7.67
CA ASP A 149 -15.45 -2.68 8.86
C ASP A 149 -14.98 -1.21 8.83
N GLY A 150 -14.46 -0.74 7.68
CA GLY A 150 -13.80 0.56 7.56
C GLY A 150 -14.68 1.68 6.99
N ILE A 151 -15.87 1.35 6.46
CA ILE A 151 -16.81 2.33 5.91
C ILE A 151 -18.18 2.11 6.54
N ASP A 152 -18.62 3.07 7.35
CA ASP A 152 -20.00 3.15 7.83
C ASP A 152 -20.84 3.89 6.77
N VAL A 153 -21.33 3.15 5.77
CA VAL A 153 -22.11 3.69 4.64
C VAL A 153 -23.29 4.57 5.10
N PRO A 154 -24.11 4.18 6.09
CA PRO A 154 -25.14 5.05 6.67
C PRO A 154 -24.66 6.42 7.17
N SER A 155 -23.40 6.52 7.62
CA SER A 155 -22.81 7.77 8.11
C SER A 155 -22.25 8.68 7.01
N LEU A 156 -22.11 8.18 5.78
CA LEU A 156 -21.59 8.95 4.66
C LEU A 156 -22.58 10.06 4.28
N ALA A 157 -22.06 11.26 4.03
CA ALA A 157 -22.84 12.41 3.62
C ALA A 157 -22.13 13.23 2.55
N GLY A 158 -22.89 14.00 1.77
CA GLY A 158 -22.35 14.92 0.76
C GLY A 158 -21.54 14.20 -0.32
N SER A 159 -20.35 14.72 -0.60
CA SER A 159 -19.44 14.24 -1.65
C SER A 159 -18.96 12.79 -1.43
N GLU A 160 -18.78 12.35 -0.20
CA GLU A 160 -18.37 10.96 0.10
C GLU A 160 -19.47 9.95 -0.24
N LEU A 161 -20.74 10.27 0.06
CA LEU A 161 -21.87 9.41 -0.30
C LEU A 161 -22.10 9.39 -1.81
N ALA A 162 -21.92 10.53 -2.48
CA ALA A 162 -21.99 10.61 -3.94
C ALA A 162 -20.91 9.73 -4.58
N ALA A 163 -19.65 9.91 -4.18
CA ALA A 163 -18.54 9.12 -4.71
C ALA A 163 -18.69 7.61 -4.45
N TYR A 164 -19.17 7.23 -3.25
CA TYR A 164 -19.47 5.83 -2.96
C TYR A 164 -20.56 5.26 -3.88
N ARG A 165 -21.64 6.01 -4.13
CA ARG A 165 -22.72 5.60 -5.04
C ARG A 165 -22.22 5.49 -6.46
N ASP A 166 -21.44 6.47 -6.93
CA ASP A 166 -20.90 6.48 -8.29
C ASP A 166 -20.05 5.24 -8.53
N LEU A 167 -19.08 4.96 -7.62
CA LEU A 167 -18.24 3.75 -7.69
C LEU A 167 -19.06 2.46 -7.66
N THR A 168 -19.99 2.33 -6.70
CA THR A 168 -20.74 1.07 -6.49
C THR A 168 -21.87 0.86 -7.49
N SER A 169 -22.19 1.86 -8.31
CA SER A 169 -23.18 1.76 -9.38
C SER A 169 -22.59 1.28 -10.71
N ASP A 170 -21.27 1.23 -10.87
CA ASP A 170 -20.64 0.74 -12.10
C ASP A 170 -20.95 -0.77 -12.27
N PRO A 171 -21.65 -1.19 -13.35
CA PRO A 171 -22.00 -2.59 -13.56
C PRO A 171 -20.80 -3.48 -13.85
N ARG A 172 -19.62 -2.91 -14.14
CA ARG A 172 -18.37 -3.63 -14.38
C ARG A 172 -17.54 -3.81 -13.10
N LEU A 173 -18.02 -3.29 -11.97
CA LEU A 173 -17.32 -3.35 -10.71
C LEU A 173 -17.24 -4.79 -10.18
N ASP A 174 -16.03 -5.29 -10.03
CA ASP A 174 -15.73 -6.42 -9.16
C ASP A 174 -15.46 -5.91 -7.74
N ARG A 175 -16.26 -6.32 -6.76
CA ARG A 175 -16.20 -5.79 -5.40
C ARG A 175 -15.86 -6.89 -4.41
N ALA A 176 -14.91 -6.60 -3.52
CA ALA A 176 -14.67 -7.39 -2.32
C ALA A 176 -14.68 -6.52 -1.05
N ASP A 177 -15.31 -7.03 0.00
CA ASP A 177 -15.29 -6.45 1.34
C ASP A 177 -14.44 -7.33 2.26
N ILE A 178 -13.18 -6.95 2.46
CA ILE A 178 -12.16 -7.78 3.13
C ILE A 178 -11.79 -7.12 4.46
N ARG A 179 -11.59 -7.92 5.50
CA ARG A 179 -11.17 -7.39 6.80
C ARG A 179 -9.78 -6.75 6.68
N ILE A 180 -9.52 -5.73 7.50
CA ILE A 180 -8.24 -5.01 7.47
C ILE A 180 -7.02 -5.89 7.79
N ASP A 181 -7.21 -6.96 8.56
CA ASP A 181 -6.20 -7.93 8.97
C ASP A 181 -6.04 -9.10 7.99
N ASP A 182 -6.92 -9.21 7.00
CA ASP A 182 -6.95 -10.34 6.07
C ASP A 182 -6.16 -10.05 4.79
N ILE A 183 -4.84 -9.96 4.93
CA ILE A 183 -3.92 -9.78 3.79
C ILE A 183 -4.03 -10.95 2.80
N VAL A 184 -4.26 -12.17 3.29
CA VAL A 184 -4.40 -13.36 2.43
C VAL A 184 -5.65 -13.26 1.56
N GLY A 185 -6.78 -12.78 2.10
CA GLY A 185 -7.99 -12.51 1.33
C GLY A 185 -7.74 -11.47 0.24
N VAL A 186 -7.00 -10.39 0.54
CA VAL A 186 -6.63 -9.37 -0.46
C VAL A 186 -5.77 -9.99 -1.57
N LEU A 187 -4.76 -10.77 -1.21
CA LEU A 187 -3.91 -11.49 -2.17
C LEU A 187 -4.75 -12.39 -3.09
N ALA A 188 -5.60 -13.24 -2.51
CA ALA A 188 -6.45 -14.15 -3.28
C ALA A 188 -7.36 -13.42 -4.27
N HIS A 189 -7.93 -12.27 -3.88
CA HIS A 189 -8.76 -11.44 -4.76
C HIS A 189 -7.95 -10.83 -5.91
N VAL A 190 -6.77 -10.27 -5.60
CA VAL A 190 -5.87 -9.69 -6.60
C VAL A 190 -5.43 -10.75 -7.61
N HIS A 191 -5.01 -11.92 -7.13
CA HIS A 191 -4.66 -13.06 -7.99
C HIS A 191 -5.81 -13.47 -8.91
N ALA A 192 -7.02 -13.63 -8.37
CA ALA A 192 -8.18 -14.00 -9.17
C ALA A 192 -8.48 -12.96 -10.27
N PHE A 193 -8.39 -11.67 -9.95
CA PHE A 193 -8.62 -10.60 -10.91
C PHE A 193 -7.55 -10.57 -12.01
N CYS A 194 -6.26 -10.66 -11.66
CA CYS A 194 -5.16 -10.68 -12.63
C CYS A 194 -5.17 -11.94 -13.49
N ALA A 195 -5.49 -13.10 -12.92
CA ALA A 195 -5.54 -14.38 -13.62
C ALA A 195 -6.73 -14.51 -14.59
N ALA A 196 -7.79 -13.71 -14.41
CA ALA A 196 -8.92 -13.69 -15.34
C ALA A 196 -8.54 -13.21 -16.75
N ASP A 197 -7.51 -12.37 -16.87
CA ASP A 197 -6.90 -12.01 -18.16
C ASP A 197 -5.40 -11.69 -17.98
N PRO A 198 -4.51 -12.71 -18.03
CA PRO A 198 -3.09 -12.54 -17.78
C PRO A 198 -2.35 -11.68 -18.82
N ALA A 199 -2.94 -11.49 -20.01
CA ALA A 199 -2.33 -10.71 -21.08
C ALA A 199 -2.48 -9.20 -20.86
N ARG A 200 -3.39 -8.79 -19.98
CA ARG A 200 -3.66 -7.38 -19.69
C ARG A 200 -2.81 -6.87 -18.53
N SER A 201 -2.33 -5.63 -18.67
CA SER A 201 -1.68 -4.91 -17.58
C SER A 201 -2.74 -4.45 -16.56
N VAL A 202 -2.43 -4.68 -15.29
CA VAL A 202 -3.25 -4.31 -14.15
C VAL A 202 -2.50 -3.30 -13.29
N VAL A 203 -3.16 -2.19 -12.98
CA VAL A 203 -2.64 -1.19 -12.05
C VAL A 203 -3.29 -1.40 -10.67
N GLY A 204 -2.49 -1.66 -9.66
CA GLY A 204 -2.88 -1.77 -8.27
C GLY A 204 -2.74 -0.43 -7.54
N LEU A 205 -3.85 0.25 -7.28
CA LEU A 205 -3.88 1.49 -6.52
C LEU A 205 -3.95 1.22 -5.01
N ALA A 206 -2.85 1.51 -4.32
CA ALA A 206 -2.68 1.34 -2.88
C ALA A 206 -3.28 2.52 -2.07
N ILE A 207 -4.59 2.77 -2.19
CA ILE A 207 -5.26 3.87 -1.48
C ILE A 207 -5.74 3.46 -0.08
N GLY A 208 -5.99 2.18 0.15
CA GLY A 208 -6.64 1.62 1.34
C GLY A 208 -5.81 1.60 2.62
N SER A 209 -5.89 0.53 3.41
CA SER A 209 -5.09 0.37 4.63
C SER A 209 -3.62 0.07 4.30
N LYS A 210 -2.75 0.19 5.30
CA LYS A 210 -1.33 -0.19 5.15
C LYS A 210 -1.16 -1.70 4.95
N ALA A 211 -2.02 -2.51 5.56
CA ALA A 211 -2.08 -3.95 5.35
C ALA A 211 -2.49 -4.31 3.92
N GLN A 212 -3.47 -3.60 3.35
CA GLN A 212 -3.87 -3.77 1.96
C GLN A 212 -2.76 -3.32 0.98
N SER A 213 -2.01 -2.27 1.31
CA SER A 213 -0.83 -1.88 0.51
C SER A 213 0.30 -2.91 0.56
N LEU A 214 0.52 -3.52 1.74
CA LEU A 214 1.44 -4.66 1.87
C LEU A 214 0.98 -5.84 1.00
N ALA A 215 -0.31 -6.18 1.03
CA ALA A 215 -0.87 -7.23 0.17
C ALA A 215 -0.65 -6.97 -1.32
N LEU A 216 -0.92 -5.75 -1.80
CA LEU A 216 -0.67 -5.37 -3.19
C LEU A 216 0.81 -5.50 -3.57
N ALA A 217 1.72 -5.08 -2.68
CA ALA A 217 3.14 -5.19 -2.93
C ALA A 217 3.59 -6.66 -3.04
N LEU A 218 3.07 -7.54 -2.18
CA LEU A 218 3.34 -8.97 -2.24
C LEU A 218 2.76 -9.61 -3.49
N ALA A 219 1.56 -9.21 -3.92
CA ALA A 219 0.96 -9.71 -5.16
C ALA A 219 1.80 -9.32 -6.38
N ALA A 220 2.33 -8.09 -6.43
CA ALA A 220 3.12 -7.62 -7.57
C ALA A 220 4.51 -8.26 -7.65
N LEU A 221 5.02 -8.84 -6.56
CA LEU A 221 6.22 -9.67 -6.59
C LEU A 221 5.98 -11.03 -7.29
N ASP A 222 4.74 -11.54 -7.26
CA ASP A 222 4.38 -12.83 -7.86
C ASP A 222 3.71 -12.69 -9.25
N LEU A 223 3.03 -11.56 -9.51
CA LEU A 223 2.23 -11.34 -10.72
C LEU A 223 2.94 -10.40 -11.70
N GLU A 224 3.44 -10.95 -12.81
CA GLU A 224 4.16 -10.20 -13.85
C GLU A 224 3.34 -9.10 -14.53
N ASN A 225 2.00 -9.18 -14.48
CA ASN A 225 1.11 -8.22 -15.12
C ASN A 225 0.54 -7.17 -14.15
N LEU A 226 0.97 -7.15 -12.88
CA LEU A 226 0.51 -6.21 -11.87
C LEU A 226 1.59 -5.17 -11.57
N GLU A 227 1.25 -3.89 -11.69
CA GLU A 227 2.08 -2.80 -11.18
C GLU A 227 1.43 -2.15 -9.95
N VAL A 228 2.24 -1.69 -8.99
CA VAL A 228 1.71 -0.99 -7.80
C VAL A 228 1.97 0.50 -7.87
N VAL A 229 0.89 1.28 -7.79
CA VAL A 229 0.93 2.73 -7.70
C VAL A 229 0.42 3.18 -6.33
N CYS A 230 1.21 4.02 -5.67
CA CYS A 230 0.76 4.77 -4.50
C CYS A 230 0.41 6.20 -4.87
N ARG A 231 -0.46 6.82 -4.07
CA ARG A 231 -0.57 8.27 -4.03
C ARG A 231 0.48 8.85 -3.09
N VAL A 232 1.06 9.99 -3.47
CA VAL A 232 1.88 10.82 -2.57
C VAL A 232 1.17 12.16 -2.42
N PRO A 233 0.75 12.55 -1.21
CA PRO A 233 0.19 13.87 -1.01
C PRO A 233 1.30 14.93 -0.94
N SER A 234 0.92 16.19 -1.13
CA SER A 234 1.85 17.31 -0.97
C SER A 234 2.37 17.43 0.47
N ALA A 235 1.52 17.10 1.45
CA ALA A 235 1.89 16.94 2.85
C ALA A 235 0.96 15.94 3.56
N TYR A 236 1.44 15.39 4.68
CA TYR A 236 0.62 14.63 5.63
C TYR A 236 0.19 15.55 6.77
N SER A 237 -1.05 15.38 7.25
CA SER A 237 -1.55 16.16 8.38
C SER A 237 -0.75 15.87 9.66
N SER A 238 -0.50 16.89 10.47
CA SER A 238 0.16 16.78 11.77
C SER A 238 -0.78 16.37 12.90
N LYS A 239 -2.05 16.03 12.62
CA LYS A 239 -3.01 15.60 13.64
C LYS A 239 -2.56 14.27 14.26
N ASP A 240 -2.50 14.25 15.58
CA ASP A 240 -2.28 13.01 16.33
C ASP A 240 -3.46 12.07 16.15
N VAL A 241 -3.15 10.80 15.84
CA VAL A 241 -4.13 9.74 15.67
C VAL A 241 -3.94 8.75 16.81
N SER A 242 -5.00 8.51 17.58
CA SER A 242 -4.96 7.56 18.68
C SER A 242 -4.97 6.12 18.13
N PRO A 243 -4.18 5.19 18.70
CA PRO A 243 -4.24 3.79 18.29
C PRO A 243 -5.56 3.15 18.74
N THR A 244 -6.05 2.17 17.97
CA THR A 244 -7.22 1.35 18.38
C THR A 244 -6.89 0.41 19.54
N GLY A 245 -5.61 0.20 19.83
CA GLY A 245 -5.11 -0.79 20.78
C GLY A 245 -4.95 -2.19 20.20
N ARG A 246 -5.34 -2.40 18.93
CA ARG A 246 -5.08 -3.64 18.19
C ARG A 246 -3.72 -3.56 17.51
N LEU A 247 -2.94 -4.63 17.59
CA LEU A 247 -1.67 -4.79 16.89
C LEU A 247 -1.75 -6.04 16.02
N PHE A 248 -1.44 -5.88 14.74
CA PHE A 248 -1.31 -6.97 13.79
C PHE A 248 0.16 -7.23 13.51
N LEU A 249 0.50 -8.51 13.38
CA LEU A 249 1.80 -8.99 12.92
C LEU A 249 1.60 -9.75 11.62
N TYR A 250 2.30 -9.33 10.58
CA TYR A 250 2.33 -10.03 9.29
C TYR A 250 3.75 -10.56 9.08
N GLU A 251 3.91 -11.87 9.06
CA GLU A 251 5.19 -12.54 8.82
C GLU A 251 5.25 -12.94 7.34
N VAL A 252 6.16 -12.32 6.58
CA VAL A 252 6.38 -12.62 5.16
C VAL A 252 7.73 -13.29 5.03
N GLU A 253 7.75 -14.50 4.48
CA GLU A 253 8.96 -15.30 4.30
C GLU A 253 9.07 -15.73 2.83
N ASP A 254 10.23 -15.46 2.24
CA ASP A 254 10.60 -16.09 0.98
C ASP A 254 11.15 -17.49 1.28
N ARG A 255 10.44 -18.51 0.81
CA ARG A 255 10.77 -19.92 1.00
C ARG A 255 11.66 -20.49 -0.10
N PHE A 256 11.93 -19.72 -1.14
CA PHE A 256 12.72 -20.15 -2.28
C PHE A 256 14.18 -19.69 -2.19
N GLU A 257 14.51 -18.76 -1.27
CA GLU A 257 15.86 -18.29 -1.02
C GLU A 257 16.70 -19.36 -0.26
N PRO A 258 17.60 -20.10 -0.93
CA PRO A 258 18.29 -21.24 -0.32
C PRO A 258 19.24 -20.80 0.79
N MET A 259 19.82 -19.60 0.69
CA MET A 259 20.77 -19.06 1.67
C MET A 259 20.10 -18.60 2.97
N ALA A 260 18.77 -18.51 2.99
CA ALA A 260 18.01 -18.14 4.19
C ALA A 260 18.09 -19.20 5.31
N TYR A 261 18.41 -20.45 4.96
CA TYR A 261 18.33 -21.61 5.85
C TYR A 261 19.68 -22.19 6.25
N PHE A 262 20.78 -21.57 5.83
CA PHE A 262 22.13 -21.95 6.23
C PHE A 262 22.67 -20.97 7.29
N ASP A 263 23.01 -21.50 8.46
CA ASP A 263 23.59 -20.76 9.59
C ASP A 263 25.11 -20.55 9.46
#